data_AF-A0A7W0V8H8-F1
#
_entry.id   AF-A0A7W0V8H8-F1
#
_cell.length_a   1.000
_cell.length_b   1.000
_cell.length_c   1.000
_cell.angle_alpha   90.00
_cell.angle_beta   90.00
_cell.angle_gamma   90.00
#
_symmetry.space_group_name_H-M   'P 1'
#
loop_
_entity.id
_entity.type
_entity.pdbx_description
1 polymer ?
#
loop_
_entity_poly.entity_id
_entity_poly.type
_entity_poly.pdbx_seq_one_letter_code
_entity_poly.pdbx_strand_id
1 'polypeptide(L)'
;MKRSLLSGLGLTLLSSVQLLGCATDGETEDCLPGDIECADPAGTDGKADAFDYKNDPARMSQRLSYKLTDLPKVGRLKTPVWKAQYPSAAALPTAKVAWADTYWPTADGSHNKRWQGATTKSPVEKYDAAFNNAPGCATQPASVCGAGSKAAWDTYNQCAGPAAKWQSASFQGAGKMHDGIDNNAKDGIDECSGSDGNDGVATWWGTCHAWAPAALMVPEPQKPVTINGVTFTVGDIKALIQNSYDSTSAVMLGGRCNAQEITHSVTGSANDECSDVNAGAFHVVLTNFLGIAQLPLVEDRTANFEVWNQPVLAYNVTKQAEVTKTAANACVGATGNTWTYNTNAKKLYEVKVTVEYLSESEAGNTPHGWENNTSTDDYHYILELNTEGKVIGGRYCTDSTNSHVDFLWSPTSTNRPNNPGINGAKIKELIAKSVEVTGGGGGTNPAREFSATPNVSIPDNNTTGVSVDVPVTGLTGSLGLSVSVDITHSYRGDLVVALLKDGALKKTLHNATGGSADDLVQTFTLSAAEVGSAANGRWSLRVKDTAADDVGTVKSVKLSFQ
;
A
#
# COMPACT_ATOMS: atom_id res chain seq x y z
N MET A 1 -39.35 39.13 -22.78
CA MET A 1 -40.62 39.09 -22.00
C MET A 1 -40.51 37.99 -20.95
N LYS A 2 -40.69 38.34 -19.66
CA LYS A 2 -40.92 37.49 -18.44
C LYS A 2 -39.97 36.30 -18.21
N ARG A 3 -39.00 36.23 -17.28
CA ARG A 3 -38.88 36.50 -15.81
C ARG A 3 -39.88 35.78 -14.88
N SER A 4 -39.36 34.80 -14.12
CA SER A 4 -39.65 34.45 -12.71
C SER A 4 -38.44 33.63 -12.19
N LEU A 5 -37.59 34.06 -11.23
CA LEU A 5 -37.75 34.24 -9.75
C LEU A 5 -38.17 32.91 -9.09
N LEU A 6 -37.60 32.34 -8.02
CA LEU A 6 -36.65 32.65 -6.92
C LEU A 6 -36.15 31.25 -6.42
N SER A 7 -35.04 31.02 -5.73
CA SER A 7 -34.67 31.52 -4.39
C SER A 7 -33.23 31.09 -4.04
N GLY A 8 -32.44 32.02 -3.51
CA GLY A 8 -31.15 31.74 -2.89
C GLY A 8 -31.20 31.78 -1.36
N LEU A 9 -30.20 31.16 -0.75
CA LEU A 9 -29.54 31.54 0.50
C LEU A 9 -28.04 31.33 0.21
N GLY A 10 -27.10 32.28 0.31
CA GLY A 10 -27.07 33.51 1.10
C GLY A 10 -26.25 33.28 2.36
N LEU A 11 -24.92 33.41 2.29
CA LEU A 11 -24.13 33.88 3.42
C LEU A 11 -23.01 34.80 2.93
N THR A 12 -23.18 36.05 3.31
CA THR A 12 -22.46 37.26 2.93
C THR A 12 -21.13 37.43 3.69
N LEU A 13 -20.12 37.89 2.97
CA LEU A 13 -18.99 38.67 3.51
C LEU A 13 -19.54 39.90 4.25
N LEU A 14 -19.01 40.17 5.44
CA LEU A 14 -19.06 41.49 6.07
C LEU A 14 -17.66 41.86 6.58
N SER A 15 -17.33 43.09 6.25
CA SER A 15 -16.06 43.78 6.27
C SER A 15 -15.69 44.38 7.64
N SER A 16 -14.38 44.46 7.87
CA SER A 16 -13.65 45.55 8.55
C SER A 16 -14.24 46.18 9.82
N VAL A 17 -13.59 45.91 10.95
CA VAL A 17 -13.47 46.84 12.08
C VAL A 17 -11.98 47.06 12.34
N GLN A 18 -11.50 48.26 12.00
CA GLN A 18 -10.31 48.85 12.62
C GLN A 18 -10.81 49.79 13.72
N LEU A 19 -10.21 49.74 14.91
CA LEU A 19 -9.61 50.91 15.56
C LEU A 19 -8.97 50.56 16.91
N LEU A 20 -7.65 50.83 16.97
CA LEU A 20 -6.81 51.28 18.08
C LEU A 20 -6.85 50.58 19.46
N GLY A 21 -5.76 49.85 19.73
CA GLY A 21 -5.20 49.63 21.06
C GLY A 21 -3.68 49.83 21.00
N CYS A 22 -3.13 50.57 21.97
CA CYS A 22 -1.78 51.16 22.00
C CYS A 22 -0.62 50.21 21.66
N ALA A 23 0.26 50.67 20.77
CA ALA A 23 1.63 50.19 20.68
C ALA A 23 2.37 50.62 21.97
N THR A 24 2.77 49.64 22.76
CA THR A 24 3.88 49.78 23.70
C THR A 24 5.11 49.19 23.03
N ASP A 25 6.11 50.03 22.83
CA ASP A 25 7.43 49.66 22.38
C ASP A 25 8.04 48.55 23.27
N GLY A 26 8.58 47.51 22.63
CA GLY A 26 9.52 46.58 23.26
C GLY A 26 8.96 45.24 23.69
N GLU A 27 8.52 44.41 22.73
CA GLU A 27 8.74 42.97 22.83
C GLU A 27 9.39 42.52 21.52
N THR A 28 10.56 41.89 21.63
CA THR A 28 11.09 41.06 20.55
C THR A 28 10.02 40.03 20.24
N GLU A 29 9.50 39.98 19.01
CA GLU A 29 8.64 38.88 18.56
C GLU A 29 9.40 37.57 18.88
N ASP A 30 8.91 36.84 19.88
CA ASP A 30 9.45 35.54 20.24
C ASP A 30 9.20 34.61 19.06
N CYS A 31 10.21 34.40 18.21
CA CYS A 31 10.17 33.45 17.12
C CYS A 31 9.80 32.07 17.68
N LEU A 32 8.58 31.61 17.43
CA LEU A 32 8.08 30.33 17.93
C LEU A 32 8.48 29.19 16.97
N PRO A 33 8.64 27.94 17.48
CA PRO A 33 8.80 26.76 16.62
C PRO A 33 7.60 26.63 15.67
N GLY A 34 7.87 26.67 14.36
CA GLY A 34 6.88 26.61 13.29
C GLY A 34 6.51 27.95 12.64
N ASP A 35 7.15 29.05 13.03
CA ASP A 35 6.98 30.36 12.40
C ASP A 35 7.98 30.53 11.23
N ILE A 36 7.55 30.16 10.02
CA ILE A 36 8.43 30.11 8.83
C ILE A 36 9.01 31.48 8.44
N GLU A 37 8.32 32.57 8.81
CA GLU A 37 8.76 33.95 8.59
C GLU A 37 9.91 34.37 9.53
N CYS A 38 10.18 33.56 10.56
CA CYS A 38 11.25 33.77 11.53
C CYS A 38 12.46 32.85 11.29
N ALA A 39 12.45 32.01 10.25
CA ALA A 39 13.60 31.19 9.88
C ALA A 39 14.75 32.09 9.43
N ASP A 40 15.83 32.15 10.22
CA ASP A 40 16.99 32.99 9.96
C ASP A 40 17.59 32.62 8.58
N PRO A 41 17.82 33.58 7.66
CA PRO A 41 18.57 33.30 6.45
C PRO A 41 19.95 32.77 6.86
N ALA A 42 20.31 31.59 6.33
CA ALA A 42 21.52 30.84 6.66
C ALA A 42 22.71 31.75 7.04
N GLY A 43 23.01 31.79 8.34
CA GLY A 43 24.20 32.47 8.84
C GLY A 43 25.45 31.88 8.18
N THR A 44 26.45 32.73 7.92
CA THR A 44 27.66 32.39 7.16
C THR A 44 28.59 31.38 7.83
N ASP A 45 28.27 30.92 9.05
CA ASP A 45 29.12 30.04 9.86
C ASP A 45 28.33 28.79 10.31
N GLY A 46 28.26 27.78 9.45
CA GLY A 46 27.79 26.43 9.78
C GLY A 46 26.26 26.29 9.83
N LYS A 47 25.75 25.35 9.04
CA LYS A 47 24.32 25.02 8.97
C LYS A 47 23.79 24.68 10.35
N ALA A 48 22.87 25.50 10.86
CA ALA A 48 22.42 25.45 12.24
C ALA A 48 21.58 24.19 12.48
N ASP A 49 21.87 23.45 13.54
CA ASP A 49 21.07 22.32 14.03
C ASP A 49 19.67 22.73 14.56
N ALA A 50 19.28 23.99 14.38
CA ALA A 50 17.97 24.55 14.65
C ALA A 50 17.05 24.48 13.41
N PHE A 51 15.75 24.73 13.61
CA PHE A 51 14.82 24.81 12.48
C PHE A 51 15.13 25.99 11.55
N ASP A 52 15.17 25.71 10.25
CA ASP A 52 15.37 26.69 9.17
C ASP A 52 14.32 26.53 8.05
N TYR A 53 14.42 27.37 7.01
CA TYR A 53 13.45 27.37 5.91
C TYR A 53 13.41 26.05 5.09
N LYS A 54 14.41 25.17 5.23
CA LYS A 54 14.46 23.86 4.55
C LYS A 54 13.91 22.75 5.44
N ASN A 55 14.19 22.80 6.74
CA ASN A 55 13.97 21.69 7.67
C ASN A 55 12.92 21.97 8.75
N ASP A 56 12.22 23.11 8.74
CA ASP A 56 11.14 23.38 9.68
C ASP A 56 9.96 22.39 9.47
N PRO A 57 9.55 21.63 10.50
CA PRO A 57 8.36 20.77 10.45
C PRO A 57 7.07 21.46 9.96
N ALA A 58 6.94 22.77 10.13
CA ALA A 58 5.78 23.54 9.69
C ALA A 58 5.56 23.52 8.17
N ARG A 59 6.58 23.16 7.38
CA ARG A 59 6.46 22.87 5.94
C ARG A 59 5.58 21.65 5.65
N MET A 60 5.53 20.70 6.58
CA MET A 60 4.68 19.51 6.48
C MET A 60 3.26 19.79 6.99
N SER A 61 3.14 20.50 8.11
CA SER A 61 1.85 20.88 8.69
C SER A 61 2.01 22.01 9.69
N GLN A 62 1.11 23.00 9.62
CA GLN A 62 1.02 24.10 10.60
C GLN A 62 0.40 23.66 11.94
N ARG A 63 -0.04 22.40 12.06
CA ARG A 63 -0.72 21.86 13.25
C ARG A 63 0.05 20.70 13.84
N LEU A 64 1.25 20.98 14.32
CA LEU A 64 2.12 20.01 14.97
C LEU A 64 2.27 20.32 16.46
N SER A 65 2.36 19.27 17.27
CA SER A 65 2.85 19.39 18.64
C SER A 65 4.38 19.35 18.62
N TYR A 66 5.01 20.25 19.37
CA TYR A 66 6.46 20.31 19.52
C TYR A 66 6.93 19.92 20.93
N LYS A 67 6.02 19.87 21.90
CA LYS A 67 6.38 19.60 23.30
C LYS A 67 6.66 18.11 23.48
N LEU A 68 7.88 17.76 23.92
CA LEU A 68 8.33 16.36 23.95
C LEU A 68 7.44 15.44 24.82
N THR A 69 6.78 15.99 25.84
CA THR A 69 5.84 15.27 26.70
C THR A 69 4.54 14.89 26.02
N ASP A 70 4.18 15.61 24.96
CA ASP A 70 2.94 15.46 24.21
C ASP A 70 3.14 14.56 22.99
N LEU A 71 4.41 14.25 22.66
CA LEU A 71 4.80 13.36 21.57
C LEU A 71 4.76 11.90 22.03
N PRO A 72 3.98 11.03 21.36
CA PRO A 72 3.93 9.61 21.69
C PRO A 72 5.28 8.94 21.45
N LYS A 73 5.63 7.96 22.29
CA LYS A 73 6.84 7.14 22.12
C LYS A 73 6.63 5.96 21.18
N VAL A 74 5.38 5.63 20.85
CA VAL A 74 5.01 4.56 19.93
C VAL A 74 3.91 5.09 19.03
N GLY A 75 4.07 4.90 17.73
CA GLY A 75 3.05 5.24 16.73
C GLY A 75 2.98 4.18 15.64
N ARG A 76 1.79 4.01 15.07
CA ARG A 76 1.55 3.15 13.91
C ARG A 76 0.41 3.74 13.09
N LEU A 77 0.53 3.70 11.78
CA LEU A 77 -0.56 4.00 10.87
C LEU A 77 -1.63 2.90 11.01
N LYS A 78 -2.77 3.25 11.58
CA LYS A 78 -3.91 2.34 11.81
C LYS A 78 -5.10 2.70 10.94
N THR A 79 -5.27 3.99 10.66
CA THR A 79 -6.42 4.50 9.93
C THR A 79 -6.05 4.74 8.46
N PRO A 80 -6.61 3.96 7.51
CA PRO A 80 -6.36 4.22 6.10
C PRO A 80 -7.01 5.53 5.66
N VAL A 81 -6.22 6.44 5.09
CA VAL A 81 -6.71 7.73 4.56
C VAL A 81 -7.64 7.57 3.37
N TRP A 82 -7.48 6.48 2.62
CA TRP A 82 -8.31 6.16 1.47
C TRP A 82 -9.73 5.70 1.83
N LYS A 83 -10.00 5.44 3.12
CA LYS A 83 -11.30 4.92 3.60
C LYS A 83 -12.48 5.80 3.19
N ALA A 84 -12.32 7.13 3.25
CA ALA A 84 -13.37 8.06 2.87
C ALA A 84 -13.69 7.99 1.37
N GLN A 85 -12.68 7.76 0.54
CA GLN A 85 -12.82 7.66 -0.92
C GLN A 85 -13.31 6.27 -1.35
N TYR A 86 -12.95 5.22 -0.63
CA TYR A 86 -13.30 3.83 -0.93
C TYR A 86 -13.94 3.13 0.28
N PRO A 87 -15.17 3.52 0.67
CA PRO A 87 -15.82 2.95 1.85
C PRO A 87 -16.12 1.45 1.71
N SER A 88 -16.32 0.94 0.50
CA SER A 88 -16.50 -0.50 0.26
C SER A 88 -15.25 -1.29 0.63
N ALA A 89 -14.06 -0.80 0.27
CA ALA A 89 -12.81 -1.45 0.63
C ALA A 89 -12.65 -1.56 2.16
N ALA A 90 -13.06 -0.54 2.90
CA ALA A 90 -12.93 -0.52 4.35
C ALA A 90 -13.81 -1.55 5.08
N ALA A 91 -14.80 -2.15 4.40
CA ALA A 91 -15.59 -3.26 4.93
C ALA A 91 -14.95 -4.63 4.67
N LEU A 92 -13.87 -4.70 3.87
CA LEU A 92 -13.16 -5.95 3.60
C LEU A 92 -12.11 -6.18 4.69
N PRO A 93 -12.12 -7.34 5.38
CA PRO A 93 -11.13 -7.64 6.43
C PRO A 93 -9.71 -7.82 5.87
N THR A 94 -9.61 -8.07 4.56
CA THR A 94 -8.36 -8.20 3.81
C THR A 94 -7.79 -6.87 3.34
N ALA A 95 -8.57 -5.77 3.34
CA ALA A 95 -8.07 -4.46 2.95
C ALA A 95 -7.22 -3.85 4.09
N LYS A 96 -5.91 -3.81 3.87
CA LYS A 96 -4.92 -3.32 4.84
C LYS A 96 -4.64 -1.83 4.64
N VAL A 97 -4.07 -1.19 5.67
CA VAL A 97 -3.81 0.26 5.68
C VAL A 97 -2.87 0.69 4.56
N ALA A 98 -1.95 -0.19 4.20
CA ALA A 98 -0.96 -0.08 3.14
C ALA A 98 -0.76 -1.43 2.45
N TRP A 99 -0.09 -1.47 1.31
CA TRP A 99 0.18 -2.71 0.57
C TRP A 99 1.51 -2.71 -0.14
N ALA A 100 2.20 -3.85 -0.07
CA ALA A 100 3.47 -4.08 -0.74
C ALA A 100 3.28 -4.37 -2.24
N ASP A 101 4.24 -3.94 -3.03
CA ASP A 101 4.36 -4.31 -4.44
C ASP A 101 5.82 -4.15 -4.88
N THR A 102 6.11 -4.52 -6.13
CA THR A 102 7.38 -4.16 -6.76
C THR A 102 7.43 -2.68 -7.10
N TYR A 103 8.62 -2.11 -7.13
CA TYR A 103 8.89 -0.77 -7.66
C TYR A 103 8.98 -0.74 -9.19
N TRP A 104 8.50 -1.78 -9.89
CA TRP A 104 8.49 -1.91 -11.36
C TRP A 104 9.74 -1.34 -12.04
N PRO A 105 10.91 -2.00 -11.86
CA PRO A 105 12.19 -1.50 -12.33
C PRO A 105 12.14 -1.10 -13.80
N THR A 106 12.72 0.06 -14.12
CA THR A 106 12.76 0.59 -15.48
C THR A 106 13.56 -0.34 -16.38
N ALA A 107 14.67 -0.89 -15.89
CA ALA A 107 15.51 -1.87 -16.60
C ALA A 107 14.73 -3.13 -17.04
N ASP A 108 13.64 -3.48 -16.35
CA ASP A 108 12.79 -4.62 -16.68
C ASP A 108 11.64 -4.26 -17.64
N GLY A 109 11.58 -3.02 -18.13
CA GLY A 109 10.48 -2.47 -18.91
C GLY A 109 9.36 -1.85 -18.08
N SER A 110 9.56 -1.68 -16.77
CA SER A 110 8.60 -1.10 -15.81
C SER A 110 7.20 -1.70 -15.97
N HIS A 111 6.14 -0.89 -15.95
CA HIS A 111 4.76 -1.34 -16.12
C HIS A 111 4.45 -1.97 -17.50
N ASN A 112 5.38 -1.91 -18.46
CA ASN A 112 5.26 -2.63 -19.72
C ASN A 112 5.84 -4.06 -19.66
N LYS A 113 6.44 -4.47 -18.55
CA LYS A 113 6.90 -5.85 -18.35
C LYS A 113 5.72 -6.83 -18.40
N ARG A 114 5.83 -7.86 -19.25
CA ARG A 114 4.94 -9.03 -19.22
C ARG A 114 5.28 -9.97 -18.06
N TRP A 115 4.97 -9.52 -16.84
CA TRP A 115 5.35 -10.19 -15.59
C TRP A 115 4.74 -11.59 -15.40
N GLN A 116 3.62 -11.88 -16.06
CA GLN A 116 2.95 -13.20 -16.04
C GLN A 116 3.46 -14.15 -17.17
N GLY A 117 4.60 -13.83 -17.77
CA GLY A 117 5.19 -14.58 -18.88
C GLY A 117 4.97 -13.91 -20.25
N ALA A 118 5.86 -14.23 -21.19
CA ALA A 118 6.01 -13.51 -22.47
C ALA A 118 4.74 -13.44 -23.36
N THR A 119 3.80 -14.37 -23.19
CA THR A 119 2.54 -14.42 -23.96
C THR A 119 1.38 -13.69 -23.29
N THR A 120 1.50 -13.34 -22.01
CA THR A 120 0.47 -12.62 -21.27
C THR A 120 0.77 -11.13 -21.32
N LYS A 121 -0.17 -10.34 -21.84
CA LYS A 121 -0.01 -8.88 -21.96
C LYS A 121 0.35 -8.21 -20.65
N SER A 122 1.19 -7.17 -20.73
CA SER A 122 1.58 -6.33 -19.60
C SER A 122 0.39 -5.54 -19.05
N PRO A 123 0.51 -4.95 -17.84
CA PRO A 123 -0.54 -4.09 -17.28
C PRO A 123 -0.97 -2.96 -18.24
N VAL A 124 -0.02 -2.26 -18.87
CA VAL A 124 -0.33 -1.15 -19.80
C VAL A 124 -0.84 -1.63 -21.15
N GLU A 125 -0.41 -2.80 -21.65
CA GLU A 125 -0.98 -3.41 -22.86
C GLU A 125 -2.44 -3.86 -22.63
N LYS A 126 -2.73 -4.40 -21.44
CA LYS A 126 -4.11 -4.72 -21.03
C LYS A 126 -4.96 -3.45 -20.96
N TYR A 127 -4.41 -2.37 -20.41
CA TYR A 127 -5.08 -1.08 -20.35
C TYR A 127 -5.42 -0.55 -21.76
N ASP A 128 -4.45 -0.56 -22.67
CA ASP A 128 -4.65 -0.12 -24.05
C ASP A 128 -5.74 -0.92 -24.76
N ALA A 129 -5.73 -2.25 -24.58
CA ALA A 129 -6.73 -3.14 -25.16
C ALA A 129 -8.14 -2.87 -24.61
N ALA A 130 -8.25 -2.60 -23.30
CA ALA A 130 -9.53 -2.38 -22.65
C ALA A 130 -10.12 -0.97 -22.88
N PHE A 131 -9.28 0.06 -22.89
CA PHE A 131 -9.75 1.46 -22.81
C PHE A 131 -9.36 2.33 -23.99
N ASN A 132 -8.29 2.01 -24.72
CA ASN A 132 -7.80 2.82 -25.84
C ASN A 132 -8.15 2.22 -27.21
N ASN A 133 -8.96 1.14 -27.25
CA ASN A 133 -9.30 0.40 -28.45
C ASN A 133 -8.05 -0.03 -29.25
N ALA A 134 -6.97 -0.32 -28.53
CA ALA A 134 -5.67 -0.67 -29.09
C ALA A 134 -5.28 -2.06 -28.58
N PRO A 135 -5.61 -3.14 -29.29
CA PRO A 135 -5.38 -4.50 -28.80
C PRO A 135 -3.90 -4.82 -28.54
N GLY A 136 -2.97 -4.06 -29.10
CA GLY A 136 -1.54 -4.26 -28.86
C GLY A 136 -0.96 -5.44 -29.64
N CYS A 137 0.35 -5.63 -29.48
CA CYS A 137 1.10 -6.68 -30.16
C CYS A 137 0.86 -8.07 -29.57
N ALA A 138 0.98 -9.12 -30.40
CA ALA A 138 0.88 -10.50 -29.94
C ALA A 138 2.03 -10.86 -28.97
N THR A 139 3.25 -10.42 -29.28
CA THR A 139 4.47 -10.67 -28.51
C THR A 139 5.19 -9.37 -28.19
N GLN A 140 5.95 -9.36 -27.10
CA GLN A 140 6.98 -8.35 -26.84
C GLN A 140 8.35 -8.85 -27.30
N PRO A 141 9.31 -7.95 -27.58
CA PRO A 141 10.71 -8.31 -27.77
C PRO A 141 11.24 -9.14 -26.60
N ALA A 142 12.11 -10.12 -26.90
CA ALA A 142 12.68 -11.01 -25.88
C ALA A 142 13.74 -10.30 -25.01
N SER A 143 14.38 -9.27 -25.54
CA SER A 143 15.40 -8.47 -24.87
C SER A 143 14.96 -7.00 -24.82
N VAL A 144 15.21 -6.35 -23.68
CA VAL A 144 14.94 -4.91 -23.49
C VAL A 144 16.00 -4.05 -24.18
N CYS A 145 17.19 -4.60 -24.47
CA CYS A 145 18.41 -3.88 -24.82
C CYS A 145 19.41 -4.78 -25.58
N GLY A 146 20.49 -4.20 -26.11
CA GLY A 146 21.54 -4.92 -26.85
C GLY A 146 21.26 -5.14 -28.34
N ALA A 147 22.12 -5.93 -28.99
CA ALA A 147 22.11 -6.11 -30.44
C ALA A 147 20.77 -6.61 -30.98
N GLY A 148 20.17 -5.85 -31.90
CA GLY A 148 18.88 -6.18 -32.53
C GLY A 148 17.64 -5.72 -31.73
N SER A 149 17.80 -5.30 -30.48
CA SER A 149 16.68 -4.85 -29.64
C SER A 149 16.01 -3.61 -30.22
N LYS A 150 16.78 -2.67 -30.78
CA LYS A 150 16.21 -1.50 -31.47
C LYS A 150 15.18 -1.88 -32.54
N ALA A 151 15.56 -2.75 -33.48
CA ALA A 151 14.67 -3.14 -34.56
C ALA A 151 13.42 -3.90 -34.04
N ALA A 152 13.59 -4.71 -32.99
CA ALA A 152 12.50 -5.43 -32.35
C ALA A 152 11.53 -4.47 -31.64
N TRP A 153 12.03 -3.48 -30.91
CA TRP A 153 11.22 -2.47 -30.22
C TRP A 153 10.59 -1.47 -31.19
N ASP A 154 11.27 -1.08 -32.28
CA ASP A 154 10.68 -0.31 -33.37
C ASP A 154 9.48 -1.04 -34.00
N THR A 155 9.60 -2.36 -34.16
CA THR A 155 8.50 -3.22 -34.65
C THR A 155 7.35 -3.29 -33.63
N TYR A 156 7.67 -3.48 -32.36
CA TYR A 156 6.68 -3.46 -31.28
C TYR A 156 5.91 -2.12 -31.22
N ASN A 157 6.61 -0.99 -31.32
CA ASN A 157 6.05 0.35 -31.25
C ASN A 157 5.12 0.71 -32.44
N GLN A 158 5.04 -0.14 -33.47
CA GLN A 158 4.06 -0.02 -34.58
C GLN A 158 2.70 -0.62 -34.23
N CYS A 159 2.64 -1.64 -33.36
CA CYS A 159 1.39 -2.27 -32.92
C CYS A 159 1.00 -1.99 -31.47
N ALA A 160 1.93 -1.48 -30.65
CA ALA A 160 1.66 -1.10 -29.27
C ALA A 160 0.61 0.01 -29.20
N GLY A 161 -0.28 -0.07 -28.19
CA GLY A 161 -1.20 1.02 -27.90
C GLY A 161 -0.50 2.25 -27.31
N PRO A 162 -1.21 3.37 -27.16
CA PRO A 162 -0.60 4.63 -26.74
C PRO A 162 0.04 4.57 -25.36
N ALA A 163 -0.54 3.85 -24.39
CA ALA A 163 0.02 3.75 -23.04
C ALA A 163 1.29 2.88 -23.03
N ALA A 164 1.25 1.71 -23.67
CA ALA A 164 2.39 0.81 -23.77
C ALA A 164 3.55 1.42 -24.56
N LYS A 165 3.25 2.12 -25.66
CA LYS A 165 4.25 2.82 -26.47
C LYS A 165 4.93 3.96 -25.71
N TRP A 166 4.17 4.75 -24.94
CA TRP A 166 4.78 5.78 -24.10
C TRP A 166 5.66 5.15 -23.02
N GLN A 167 5.21 4.05 -22.42
CA GLN A 167 5.95 3.35 -21.37
C GLN A 167 7.29 2.82 -21.89
N SER A 168 7.33 2.21 -23.09
CA SER A 168 8.59 1.74 -23.69
C SER A 168 9.47 2.89 -24.18
N ALA A 169 8.89 3.91 -24.81
CA ALA A 169 9.70 4.92 -25.51
C ALA A 169 10.11 6.13 -24.65
N SER A 170 9.39 6.43 -23.56
CA SER A 170 9.51 7.74 -22.89
C SER A 170 9.65 7.67 -21.38
N PHE A 171 9.18 6.61 -20.72
CA PHE A 171 9.24 6.52 -19.27
C PHE A 171 10.68 6.41 -18.76
N GLN A 172 11.14 7.35 -17.92
CA GLN A 172 12.45 7.31 -17.25
C GLN A 172 13.64 6.92 -18.16
N GLY A 173 13.65 7.43 -19.40
CA GLY A 173 14.72 7.12 -20.36
C GLY A 173 14.68 5.70 -20.92
N ALA A 174 13.58 4.95 -20.78
CA ALA A 174 13.44 3.58 -21.27
C ALA A 174 13.71 3.43 -22.77
N GLY A 175 13.39 4.45 -23.57
CA GLY A 175 13.70 4.45 -25.00
C GLY A 175 15.20 4.37 -25.30
N LYS A 176 16.05 4.88 -24.40
CA LYS A 176 17.51 4.84 -24.57
C LYS A 176 18.08 3.43 -24.45
N MET A 177 17.42 2.53 -23.73
CA MET A 177 17.87 1.14 -23.58
C MET A 177 17.75 0.32 -24.86
N HIS A 178 17.03 0.82 -25.86
CA HIS A 178 16.82 0.12 -27.12
C HIS A 178 16.83 1.07 -28.31
N ASP A 179 17.50 2.22 -28.22
CA ASP A 179 17.67 3.10 -29.38
C ASP A 179 18.84 2.66 -30.28
N GLY A 180 19.65 1.70 -29.80
CA GLY A 180 20.81 1.17 -30.52
C GLY A 180 21.98 2.15 -30.57
N ILE A 181 21.99 3.17 -29.71
CA ILE A 181 23.07 4.13 -29.54
C ILE A 181 23.87 3.72 -28.30
N ASP A 182 25.16 3.46 -28.50
CA ASP A 182 26.11 3.36 -27.37
C ASP A 182 26.28 4.76 -26.76
N ASN A 183 25.76 4.93 -25.55
CA ASN A 183 25.70 6.21 -24.87
C ASN A 183 26.99 6.56 -24.12
N ASN A 184 27.96 5.64 -24.02
CA ASN A 184 29.24 5.88 -23.34
C ASN A 184 30.48 5.74 -24.24
N ALA A 185 30.31 5.28 -25.48
CA ALA A 185 31.32 5.13 -26.52
C ALA A 185 32.52 4.23 -26.13
N LYS A 186 32.34 3.30 -25.18
CA LYS A 186 33.43 2.44 -24.67
C LYS A 186 33.55 1.11 -25.40
N ASP A 187 32.45 0.53 -25.92
CA ASP A 187 32.50 -0.80 -26.56
C ASP A 187 31.56 -1.02 -27.76
N GLY A 188 30.73 -0.03 -28.13
CA GLY A 188 29.83 -0.09 -29.27
C GLY A 188 28.55 -0.88 -29.02
N ILE A 189 28.21 -1.20 -27.77
CA ILE A 189 26.99 -1.93 -27.39
C ILE A 189 26.13 -1.05 -26.48
N ASP A 190 24.85 -0.90 -26.82
CA ASP A 190 23.86 -0.23 -25.95
C ASP A 190 23.65 -1.02 -24.65
N GLU A 191 24.08 -0.47 -23.52
CA GLU A 191 24.03 -1.15 -22.23
C GLU A 191 22.63 -1.15 -21.60
N CYS A 192 22.23 -2.34 -21.17
CA CYS A 192 20.98 -2.58 -20.45
C CYS A 192 20.89 -1.86 -19.10
N SER A 193 22.04 -1.60 -18.47
CA SER A 193 22.12 -1.00 -17.14
C SER A 193 23.50 -0.45 -16.84
N GLY A 194 23.57 0.74 -16.23
CA GLY A 194 24.78 1.34 -15.67
C GLY A 194 24.56 1.75 -14.22
N SER A 195 25.57 1.67 -13.36
CA SER A 195 25.43 1.98 -11.92
C SER A 195 25.08 3.44 -11.62
N ASP A 196 25.35 4.36 -12.53
CA ASP A 196 25.24 5.81 -12.32
C ASP A 196 24.21 6.50 -13.25
N GLY A 197 23.54 5.75 -14.12
CA GLY A 197 22.59 6.29 -15.10
C GLY A 197 23.22 6.94 -16.35
N ASN A 198 24.57 6.97 -16.45
CA ASN A 198 25.29 7.47 -17.62
C ASN A 198 25.56 6.35 -18.64
N ASP A 199 25.85 5.14 -18.15
CA ASP A 199 26.16 3.94 -18.93
C ASP A 199 24.91 3.04 -19.15
N GLY A 200 23.69 3.61 -19.18
CA GLY A 200 22.41 2.87 -19.28
C GLY A 200 21.47 3.12 -18.09
N VAL A 201 20.25 2.56 -18.12
CA VAL A 201 19.27 2.77 -17.02
C VAL A 201 19.73 2.07 -15.75
N ALA A 202 19.89 2.82 -14.66
CA ALA A 202 20.33 2.22 -13.40
C ALA A 202 19.31 1.24 -12.86
N THR A 203 19.78 0.15 -12.26
CA THR A 203 18.91 -0.95 -11.82
C THR A 203 17.94 -0.54 -10.72
N TRP A 204 18.29 0.48 -9.92
CA TRP A 204 17.42 1.06 -8.89
C TRP A 204 16.36 2.01 -9.46
N TRP A 205 16.45 2.43 -10.74
CA TRP A 205 15.41 3.25 -11.36
C TRP A 205 14.11 2.46 -11.47
N GLY A 206 13.03 3.07 -11.04
CA GLY A 206 11.69 2.53 -11.17
C GLY A 206 10.68 3.49 -10.54
N THR A 207 9.65 2.92 -9.95
CA THR A 207 8.44 3.62 -9.53
C THR A 207 8.27 3.61 -8.02
N CYS A 208 9.36 3.53 -7.23
CA CYS A 208 9.28 3.58 -5.77
C CYS A 208 8.58 4.87 -5.29
N HIS A 209 8.85 6.01 -5.94
CA HIS A 209 8.18 7.30 -5.68
C HIS A 209 6.69 7.31 -6.03
N ALA A 210 6.22 6.38 -6.87
CA ALA A 210 4.82 6.25 -7.27
C ALA A 210 4.10 5.16 -6.47
N TRP A 211 4.80 4.07 -6.15
CA TRP A 211 4.33 2.99 -5.29
C TRP A 211 4.09 3.48 -3.87
N ALA A 212 5.05 4.20 -3.26
CA ALA A 212 4.94 4.62 -1.88
C ALA A 212 3.64 5.39 -1.57
N PRO A 213 3.25 6.43 -2.35
CA PRO A 213 1.99 7.11 -2.13
C PRO A 213 0.79 6.26 -2.57
N ALA A 214 0.89 5.45 -3.62
CA ALA A 214 -0.19 4.56 -4.04
C ALA A 214 -0.56 3.55 -2.93
N ALA A 215 0.45 2.96 -2.29
CA ALA A 215 0.32 2.04 -1.18
C ALA A 215 -0.45 2.64 -0.01
N LEU A 216 -0.21 3.92 0.29
CA LEU A 216 -0.83 4.62 1.42
C LEU A 216 -2.19 5.27 1.08
N MET A 217 -2.38 5.69 -0.17
CA MET A 217 -3.51 6.54 -0.58
C MET A 217 -4.62 5.79 -1.32
N VAL A 218 -4.46 4.49 -1.58
CA VAL A 218 -5.45 3.66 -2.28
C VAL A 218 -5.58 2.31 -1.58
N PRO A 219 -6.80 1.75 -1.43
CA PRO A 219 -6.92 0.38 -0.96
C PRO A 219 -6.27 -0.57 -1.94
N GLU A 220 -5.64 -1.62 -1.39
CA GLU A 220 -5.09 -2.69 -2.20
C GLU A 220 -6.20 -3.33 -3.07
N PRO A 221 -5.99 -3.56 -4.37
CA PRO A 221 -6.92 -4.31 -5.20
C PRO A 221 -7.15 -5.71 -4.62
N GLN A 222 -8.41 -6.11 -4.43
CA GLN A 222 -8.75 -7.33 -3.68
C GLN A 222 -9.04 -8.54 -4.58
N LYS A 223 -9.44 -8.30 -5.83
CA LYS A 223 -9.77 -9.36 -6.80
C LYS A 223 -9.49 -8.92 -8.24
N PRO A 224 -9.29 -9.88 -9.18
CA PRO A 224 -9.23 -9.58 -10.59
C PRO A 224 -10.51 -8.91 -11.11
N VAL A 225 -10.37 -8.05 -12.12
CA VAL A 225 -11.47 -7.31 -12.73
C VAL A 225 -11.44 -7.52 -14.24
N THR A 226 -12.58 -7.87 -14.83
CA THR A 226 -12.73 -7.95 -16.29
C THR A 226 -13.53 -6.76 -16.80
N ILE A 227 -12.95 -5.99 -17.73
CA ILE A 227 -13.61 -4.86 -18.41
C ILE A 227 -13.33 -4.99 -19.90
N ASN A 228 -14.37 -4.83 -20.73
CA ASN A 228 -14.26 -4.88 -22.20
C ASN A 228 -13.54 -6.14 -22.73
N GLY A 229 -13.79 -7.28 -22.09
CA GLY A 229 -13.19 -8.57 -22.46
C GLY A 229 -11.73 -8.76 -22.02
N VAL A 230 -11.14 -7.79 -21.31
CA VAL A 230 -9.77 -7.88 -20.78
C VAL A 230 -9.82 -8.06 -19.27
N THR A 231 -9.10 -9.07 -18.77
CA THR A 231 -8.96 -9.34 -17.34
C THR A 231 -7.67 -8.74 -16.79
N PHE A 232 -7.80 -7.96 -15.74
CA PHE A 232 -6.73 -7.38 -14.94
C PHE A 232 -6.65 -8.16 -13.61
N THR A 233 -5.52 -8.79 -13.31
CA THR A 233 -5.26 -9.40 -12.00
C THR A 233 -4.87 -8.33 -10.97
N VAL A 234 -4.74 -8.71 -9.70
CA VAL A 234 -4.38 -7.76 -8.63
C VAL A 234 -3.08 -7.02 -8.95
N GLY A 235 -2.03 -7.72 -9.38
CA GLY A 235 -0.76 -7.12 -9.78
C GLY A 235 -0.87 -6.18 -10.99
N ASP A 236 -1.74 -6.48 -11.96
CA ASP A 236 -1.98 -5.54 -13.07
C ASP A 236 -2.64 -4.25 -12.58
N ILE A 237 -3.59 -4.36 -11.66
CA ILE A 237 -4.28 -3.19 -11.12
C ILE A 237 -3.30 -2.37 -10.27
N LYS A 238 -2.48 -3.00 -9.41
CA LYS A 238 -1.44 -2.31 -8.64
C LYS A 238 -0.48 -1.55 -9.55
N ALA A 239 0.05 -2.18 -10.59
CA ALA A 239 0.89 -1.55 -11.61
C ALA A 239 0.24 -0.31 -12.23
N LEU A 240 -1.05 -0.40 -12.59
CA LEU A 240 -1.76 0.72 -13.19
C LEU A 240 -2.07 1.85 -12.18
N ILE A 241 -2.27 1.51 -10.90
CA ILE A 241 -2.36 2.50 -9.82
C ILE A 241 -1.03 3.24 -9.73
N GLN A 242 0.09 2.53 -9.61
CA GLN A 242 1.42 3.14 -9.55
C GLN A 242 1.68 4.05 -10.76
N ASN A 243 1.37 3.59 -11.98
CA ASN A 243 1.51 4.41 -13.19
C ASN A 243 0.73 5.73 -13.12
N SER A 244 -0.45 5.72 -12.50
CA SER A 244 -1.26 6.93 -12.29
C SER A 244 -0.76 7.83 -11.15
N TYR A 245 0.07 7.31 -10.25
CA TYR A 245 0.68 8.01 -9.12
C TYR A 245 2.10 8.52 -9.41
N ASP A 246 2.67 8.22 -10.59
CA ASP A 246 3.98 8.71 -11.05
C ASP A 246 4.09 10.24 -11.02
N SER A 247 2.95 10.95 -11.02
CA SER A 247 2.87 12.36 -10.66
C SER A 247 1.96 12.54 -9.45
N THR A 248 2.57 12.77 -8.29
CA THR A 248 1.89 12.98 -7.01
C THR A 248 2.30 14.32 -6.42
N SER A 249 1.32 15.11 -5.98
CA SER A 249 1.56 16.31 -5.18
C SER A 249 1.82 15.91 -3.73
N ALA A 250 2.80 16.56 -3.10
CA ALA A 250 3.22 16.26 -1.74
C ALA A 250 3.66 17.52 -0.99
N VAL A 251 3.61 17.44 0.34
CA VAL A 251 4.43 18.29 1.21
C VAL A 251 5.74 17.56 1.51
N MET A 252 6.85 18.29 1.58
CA MET A 252 8.18 17.72 1.76
C MET A 252 8.94 18.47 2.85
N LEU A 253 9.77 17.73 3.58
CA LEU A 253 10.72 18.20 4.56
C LEU A 253 12.12 17.70 4.15
N GLY A 254 13.07 18.63 4.03
CA GLY A 254 14.38 18.34 3.43
C GLY A 254 14.38 18.47 1.90
N GLY A 255 15.57 18.47 1.32
CA GLY A 255 15.85 18.37 -0.11
C GLY A 255 16.50 17.03 -0.43
N ARG A 256 16.91 16.85 -1.69
CA ARG A 256 17.57 15.63 -2.16
C ARG A 256 19.09 15.78 -2.07
N CYS A 257 19.76 14.79 -1.48
CA CYS A 257 21.19 14.60 -1.63
C CYS A 257 21.55 14.18 -3.07
N ASN A 258 22.23 15.05 -3.82
CA ASN A 258 22.65 14.75 -5.20
C ASN A 258 24.13 14.31 -5.31
N ALA A 259 24.84 14.23 -4.18
CA ALA A 259 26.25 13.91 -4.16
C ALA A 259 26.49 12.40 -4.31
N GLN A 260 27.41 12.02 -5.23
CA GLN A 260 27.87 10.64 -5.37
C GLN A 260 28.87 10.23 -4.27
N GLU A 261 29.59 11.20 -3.70
CA GLU A 261 30.55 11.03 -2.61
C GLU A 261 30.11 11.91 -1.44
N ILE A 262 29.99 11.31 -0.25
CA ILE A 262 29.54 12.00 0.95
C ILE A 262 30.74 12.23 1.85
N THR A 263 31.04 13.50 2.11
CA THR A 263 32.07 13.90 3.04
C THR A 263 31.45 14.38 4.34
N HIS A 264 31.88 13.82 5.47
CA HIS A 264 31.41 14.23 6.78
C HIS A 264 32.40 15.21 7.41
N SER A 265 31.87 16.28 8.00
CA SER A 265 32.67 17.16 8.85
C SER A 265 32.25 16.96 10.31
N VAL A 266 33.20 17.05 11.24
CA VAL A 266 32.88 17.16 12.68
C VAL A 266 32.04 18.41 13.00
N THR A 267 31.95 19.37 12.08
CA THR A 267 31.14 20.59 12.19
C THR A 267 29.85 20.57 11.35
N GLY A 268 29.56 19.50 10.60
CA GLY A 268 28.42 19.44 9.67
C GLY A 268 28.01 18.00 9.34
N SER A 269 26.72 17.69 9.37
CA SER A 269 26.17 16.32 9.33
C SER A 269 26.58 15.52 8.08
N ALA A 270 26.71 16.18 6.94
CA ALA A 270 27.28 15.71 5.68
C ALA A 270 27.77 16.93 4.87
N ASN A 271 28.15 16.76 3.60
CA ASN A 271 28.39 17.89 2.71
C ASN A 271 27.12 18.77 2.63
N ASP A 272 27.26 20.02 2.18
CA ASP A 272 26.17 20.99 2.20
C ASP A 272 24.93 20.56 1.38
N GLU A 273 25.05 19.62 0.46
CA GLU A 273 23.92 19.15 -0.35
C GLU A 273 23.13 17.99 0.28
N CYS A 274 23.61 17.39 1.37
CA CYS A 274 23.05 16.15 1.95
C CYS A 274 22.74 16.28 3.46
N SER A 275 22.66 17.50 4.01
CA SER A 275 22.36 17.78 5.42
C SER A 275 20.98 18.45 5.57
N ASP A 276 19.91 17.75 5.17
CA ASP A 276 18.65 18.42 4.88
C ASP A 276 17.53 18.20 5.90
N VAL A 277 17.43 17.03 6.54
CA VAL A 277 16.47 16.80 7.64
C VAL A 277 17.19 16.72 8.98
N ASN A 278 16.99 17.75 9.81
CA ASN A 278 17.49 17.74 11.17
C ASN A 278 16.75 16.71 12.04
N ALA A 279 17.44 16.05 12.97
CA ALA A 279 16.87 14.99 13.81
C ALA A 279 15.67 15.46 14.68
N GLY A 280 15.66 16.72 15.11
CA GLY A 280 14.52 17.31 15.81
C GLY A 280 13.28 17.39 14.93
N ALA A 281 13.48 17.78 13.66
CA ALA A 281 12.39 17.91 12.70
C ALA A 281 11.83 16.53 12.31
N PHE A 282 12.72 15.56 12.06
CA PHE A 282 12.37 14.15 11.88
C PHE A 282 11.51 13.64 13.04
N HIS A 283 11.95 13.83 14.29
CA HIS A 283 11.23 13.35 15.46
C HIS A 283 9.83 13.99 15.58
N VAL A 284 9.73 15.31 15.39
CA VAL A 284 8.45 16.03 15.44
C VAL A 284 7.50 15.51 14.34
N VAL A 285 7.94 15.41 13.09
CA VAL A 285 7.09 14.94 11.98
C VAL A 285 6.66 13.49 12.20
N LEU A 286 7.60 12.60 12.49
CA LEU A 286 7.33 11.17 12.69
C LEU A 286 6.28 10.94 13.79
N THR A 287 6.48 11.57 14.96
CA THR A 287 5.61 11.38 16.12
C THR A 287 4.23 11.98 15.92
N ASN A 288 4.12 13.14 15.25
CA ASN A 288 2.84 13.74 14.93
C ASN A 288 2.08 12.96 13.86
N PHE A 289 2.73 12.60 12.75
CA PHE A 289 2.04 11.97 11.61
C PHE A 289 1.53 10.58 11.98
N LEU A 290 2.37 9.74 12.59
CA LEU A 290 2.01 8.35 12.91
C LEU A 290 1.45 8.16 14.33
N GLY A 291 1.82 9.02 15.28
CA GLY A 291 1.38 8.91 16.67
C GLY A 291 0.10 9.68 16.98
N ILE A 292 -0.13 10.83 16.35
CA ILE A 292 -1.22 11.77 16.69
C ILE A 292 -2.25 11.86 15.55
N ALA A 293 -1.82 12.22 14.35
CA ALA A 293 -2.70 12.62 13.26
C ALA A 293 -3.16 11.47 12.35
N GLN A 294 -2.47 10.33 12.37
CA GLN A 294 -2.72 9.18 11.49
C GLN A 294 -2.63 9.55 10.00
N LEU A 295 -1.57 10.29 9.65
CA LEU A 295 -1.29 10.75 8.29
C LEU A 295 -0.22 9.88 7.60
N PRO A 296 -0.29 9.72 6.27
CA PRO A 296 0.73 9.03 5.48
C PRO A 296 2.08 9.72 5.60
N LEU A 297 3.16 8.95 5.70
CA LEU A 297 4.52 9.45 5.68
C LEU A 297 5.37 8.52 4.82
N VAL A 298 6.21 9.12 3.98
CA VAL A 298 7.19 8.41 3.15
C VAL A 298 8.56 8.97 3.49
N GLU A 299 9.54 8.08 3.58
CA GLU A 299 10.93 8.45 3.80
C GLU A 299 11.78 8.06 2.59
N ASP A 300 12.76 8.90 2.26
CA ASP A 300 13.95 8.43 1.55
C ASP A 300 14.97 7.97 2.58
N ARG A 301 15.17 6.66 2.61
CA ARG A 301 15.99 5.99 3.62
C ARG A 301 17.48 5.94 3.27
N THR A 302 17.84 6.24 2.03
CA THR A 302 19.23 6.29 1.59
C THR A 302 19.63 7.74 1.41
N ALA A 303 20.42 8.27 2.34
CA ALA A 303 21.05 9.59 2.19
C ALA A 303 22.22 9.52 1.20
N ASN A 304 22.00 9.07 -0.04
CA ASN A 304 23.02 8.98 -1.08
C ASN A 304 22.42 9.28 -2.47
N PHE A 305 23.18 9.02 -3.54
CA PHE A 305 22.74 9.30 -4.90
C PHE A 305 21.48 8.54 -5.32
N GLU A 306 21.29 7.31 -4.81
CA GLU A 306 20.10 6.51 -5.03
C GLU A 306 18.96 7.01 -4.15
N VAL A 307 17.76 7.10 -4.71
CA VAL A 307 16.56 7.54 -4.00
C VAL A 307 15.64 6.36 -3.80
N TRP A 308 15.38 6.00 -2.55
CA TRP A 308 14.54 4.86 -2.18
C TRP A 308 13.38 5.30 -1.29
N ASN A 309 12.24 5.57 -1.92
CA ASN A 309 11.02 5.99 -1.25
C ASN A 309 10.29 4.81 -0.61
N GLN A 310 10.16 4.80 0.72
CA GLN A 310 9.46 3.74 1.45
C GLN A 310 8.30 4.28 2.29
N PRO A 311 7.12 3.63 2.28
CA PRO A 311 6.03 3.95 3.19
C PRO A 311 6.40 3.66 4.65
N VAL A 312 6.31 4.69 5.50
CA VAL A 312 6.54 4.52 6.94
C VAL A 312 5.26 4.04 7.61
N LEU A 313 5.33 2.91 8.32
CA LEU A 313 4.17 2.26 8.94
C LEU A 313 4.12 2.44 10.45
N ALA A 314 5.25 2.43 11.13
CA ALA A 314 5.30 2.56 12.59
C ALA A 314 6.64 3.11 13.09
N TYR A 315 6.68 3.50 14.36
CA TYR A 315 7.91 3.79 15.09
C TYR A 315 7.80 3.38 16.55
N ASN A 316 8.96 3.11 17.15
CA ASN A 316 9.12 2.79 18.57
C ASN A 316 10.35 3.50 19.15
N VAL A 317 10.14 4.47 20.04
CA VAL A 317 11.19 5.16 20.78
C VAL A 317 11.68 4.26 21.91
N THR A 318 12.82 3.60 21.69
CA THR A 318 13.42 2.64 22.62
C THR A 318 14.25 3.30 23.71
N LYS A 319 14.73 4.53 23.48
CA LYS A 319 15.40 5.36 24.48
C LYS A 319 14.95 6.81 24.33
N GLN A 320 14.70 7.48 25.46
CA GLN A 320 14.48 8.93 25.54
C GLN A 320 14.84 9.40 26.95
N ALA A 321 16.04 9.92 27.12
CA ALA A 321 16.57 10.33 28.43
C ALA A 321 17.30 11.67 28.34
N GLU A 322 17.11 12.52 29.34
CA GLU A 322 17.86 13.77 29.46
C GLU A 322 19.35 13.45 29.70
N VAL A 323 20.23 14.16 29.01
CA VAL A 323 21.68 13.95 29.07
C VAL A 323 22.43 15.24 29.32
N THR A 324 23.65 15.12 29.86
CA THR A 324 24.55 16.26 30.00
C THR A 324 25.10 16.68 28.64
N LYS A 325 25.56 17.93 28.52
CA LYS A 325 26.24 18.43 27.31
C LYS A 325 27.45 17.59 26.93
N THR A 326 28.20 17.10 27.92
CA THR A 326 29.34 16.20 27.70
C THR A 326 28.91 14.88 27.06
N ALA A 327 27.83 14.27 27.55
CA ALA A 327 27.30 13.03 26.99
C ALA A 327 26.71 13.24 25.59
N ALA A 328 26.01 14.35 25.36
CA ALA A 328 25.50 14.72 24.04
C ALA A 328 26.63 14.93 23.02
N ASN A 329 27.67 15.68 23.37
CA ASN A 329 28.85 15.88 22.51
C ASN A 329 29.50 14.54 22.16
N ALA A 330 29.69 13.66 23.15
CA ALA A 330 30.25 12.34 22.91
C ALA A 330 29.41 11.50 21.93
N CYS A 331 28.07 11.64 21.96
CA CYS A 331 27.17 10.96 21.03
C CYS A 331 27.42 11.37 19.58
N VAL A 332 27.59 12.67 19.33
CA VAL A 332 27.79 13.21 17.98
C VAL A 332 29.26 13.25 17.56
N GLY A 333 30.14 12.53 18.25
CA GLY A 333 31.58 12.45 17.93
C GLY A 333 32.41 13.66 18.33
N ALA A 334 31.85 14.57 19.14
CA ALA A 334 32.52 15.77 19.63
C ALA A 334 33.03 15.61 21.07
N THR A 335 33.84 16.57 21.51
CA THR A 335 34.39 16.61 22.88
C THR A 335 34.04 17.92 23.58
N GLY A 336 34.17 17.96 24.90
CA GLY A 336 33.91 19.15 25.71
C GLY A 336 32.55 19.15 26.42
N ASN A 337 32.29 20.19 27.20
CA ASN A 337 31.12 20.33 28.08
C ASN A 337 30.14 21.45 27.65
N THR A 338 30.38 22.05 26.49
CA THR A 338 29.52 23.08 25.90
C THR A 338 28.85 22.52 24.66
N TRP A 339 27.55 22.79 24.52
CA TRP A 339 26.78 22.47 23.31
C TRP A 339 26.79 23.72 22.43
N THR A 340 27.51 23.68 21.32
CA THR A 340 27.72 24.83 20.42
C THR A 340 26.82 24.82 19.19
N TYR A 341 26.19 23.68 18.92
CA TYR A 341 25.35 23.40 17.75
C TYR A 341 24.07 24.24 17.71
N ASN A 342 23.42 24.38 18.87
CA ASN A 342 22.26 25.23 19.06
C ASN A 342 22.31 25.88 20.45
N THR A 343 22.66 27.17 20.50
CA THR A 343 22.80 27.91 21.76
C THR A 343 21.45 28.21 22.43
N ASN A 344 20.35 28.08 21.68
CA ASN A 344 18.99 28.19 22.21
C ASN A 344 18.55 26.91 22.94
N ALA A 345 19.21 25.77 22.71
CA ALA A 345 18.95 24.52 23.43
C ALA A 345 19.28 24.66 24.92
N LYS A 346 18.29 24.41 25.78
CA LYS A 346 18.41 24.46 27.25
C LYS A 346 18.40 23.07 27.88
N LYS A 347 17.81 22.08 27.20
CA LYS A 347 17.85 20.66 27.59
C LYS A 347 18.20 19.81 26.38
N LEU A 348 18.91 18.71 26.63
CA LEU A 348 19.33 17.76 25.60
C LEU A 348 18.81 16.37 25.98
N TYR A 349 18.22 15.66 25.04
CA TYR A 349 17.73 14.30 25.23
C TYR A 349 18.38 13.37 24.23
N GLU A 350 18.98 12.27 24.71
CA GLU A 350 19.42 11.20 23.84
C GLU A 350 18.24 10.29 23.51
N VAL A 351 18.00 10.09 22.22
CA VAL A 351 16.88 9.34 21.67
C VAL A 351 17.37 8.24 20.75
N LYS A 352 16.79 7.05 20.92
CA LYS A 352 16.89 5.95 19.96
C LYS A 352 15.49 5.58 19.51
N VAL A 353 15.29 5.47 18.21
CA VAL A 353 14.00 5.11 17.62
C VAL A 353 14.21 4.05 16.55
N THR A 354 13.34 3.04 16.55
CA THR A 354 13.23 2.07 15.47
C THR A 354 12.02 2.47 14.63
N VAL A 355 12.21 2.69 13.34
CA VAL A 355 11.17 2.98 12.36
C VAL A 355 10.88 1.71 11.58
N GLU A 356 9.61 1.36 11.43
CA GLU A 356 9.14 0.27 10.58
C GLU A 356 8.60 0.86 9.28
N TYR A 357 9.17 0.42 8.16
CA TYR A 357 8.74 0.80 6.83
C TYR A 357 8.32 -0.44 6.03
N LEU A 358 7.53 -0.20 5.00
CA LEU A 358 7.10 -1.22 4.05
C LEU A 358 8.18 -1.40 2.98
N SER A 359 8.68 -2.61 2.78
CA SER A 359 9.64 -2.98 1.74
C SER A 359 8.93 -3.53 0.49
N GLU A 360 9.66 -3.60 -0.62
CA GLU A 360 9.13 -4.14 -1.88
C GLU A 360 8.71 -5.61 -1.77
N SER A 361 7.81 -6.01 -2.67
CA SER A 361 7.45 -7.41 -2.94
C SER A 361 7.58 -7.72 -4.44
N GLU A 362 7.33 -8.97 -4.83
CA GLU A 362 7.07 -9.27 -6.24
C GLU A 362 5.64 -8.85 -6.64
N ALA A 363 5.34 -8.81 -7.94
CA ALA A 363 3.98 -8.64 -8.43
C ALA A 363 3.18 -9.94 -8.21
N GLY A 364 1.95 -9.82 -7.71
CA GLY A 364 1.13 -10.97 -7.32
C GLY A 364 -0.26 -10.99 -7.95
N ASN A 365 -0.82 -12.20 -8.12
CA ASN A 365 -2.21 -12.34 -8.58
C ASN A 365 -3.24 -12.12 -7.46
N THR A 366 -2.78 -12.09 -6.20
CA THR A 366 -3.60 -11.94 -4.99
C THR A 366 -3.11 -10.76 -4.16
N PRO A 367 -3.94 -10.22 -3.24
CA PRO A 367 -3.51 -9.18 -2.31
C PRO A 367 -2.37 -9.69 -1.41
N HIS A 368 -1.38 -8.83 -1.15
CA HIS A 368 -0.23 -9.09 -0.30
C HIS A 368 -0.39 -8.47 1.10
N GLY A 369 -1.07 -7.32 1.22
CA GLY A 369 -1.03 -6.51 2.42
C GLY A 369 0.38 -5.96 2.69
N TRP A 370 0.69 -5.71 3.96
CA TRP A 370 2.00 -5.19 4.38
C TRP A 370 2.74 -6.16 5.32
N GLU A 371 2.03 -7.12 5.92
CA GLU A 371 2.48 -7.85 7.10
C GLU A 371 3.74 -8.69 6.91
N ASN A 372 4.03 -9.16 5.68
CA ASN A 372 5.20 -9.97 5.37
C ASN A 372 6.31 -9.18 4.66
N ASN A 373 6.12 -7.88 4.48
CA ASN A 373 6.98 -7.02 3.68
C ASN A 373 7.32 -5.75 4.48
N THR A 374 7.64 -5.91 5.76
CA THR A 374 8.15 -4.81 6.58
C THR A 374 9.60 -5.03 6.92
N SER A 375 10.33 -3.94 7.03
CA SER A 375 11.68 -3.92 7.58
C SER A 375 11.85 -2.68 8.46
N THR A 376 13.02 -2.51 9.03
CA THR A 376 13.25 -1.49 10.07
C THR A 376 14.56 -0.75 9.89
N ASP A 377 14.52 0.55 10.14
CA ASP A 377 15.70 1.41 10.27
C ASP A 377 15.80 1.93 11.71
N ASP A 378 17.01 1.95 12.26
CA ASP A 378 17.29 2.43 13.61
C ASP A 378 18.01 3.78 13.56
N TYR A 379 17.42 4.81 14.19
CA TYR A 379 18.00 6.14 14.28
C TYR A 379 18.39 6.49 15.71
N HIS A 380 19.55 7.14 15.86
CA HIS A 380 20.10 7.57 17.16
C HIS A 380 20.53 9.02 17.08
N TYR A 381 19.94 9.87 17.93
CA TYR A 381 20.14 11.31 17.88
C TYR A 381 20.00 11.98 19.25
N ILE A 382 20.51 13.22 19.33
CA ILE A 382 20.23 14.16 20.40
C ILE A 382 19.07 15.07 19.98
N LEU A 383 18.06 15.22 20.82
CA LEU A 383 17.03 16.26 20.69
C LEU A 383 17.40 17.49 21.49
N GLU A 384 17.13 18.65 20.92
CA GLU A 384 17.38 19.96 21.52
C GLU A 384 16.06 20.59 21.93
N LEU A 385 15.92 20.91 23.22
CA LEU A 385 14.70 21.46 23.78
C LEU A 385 14.93 22.84 24.38
N ASN A 386 13.94 23.73 24.24
CA ASN A 386 13.91 25.01 24.94
C ASN A 386 13.52 24.86 26.43
N THR A 387 13.40 25.98 27.16
CA THR A 387 12.99 26.00 28.58
C THR A 387 11.60 25.41 28.83
N GLU A 388 10.69 25.51 27.86
CA GLU A 388 9.31 25.02 27.93
C GLU A 388 9.19 23.51 27.62
N GLY A 389 10.28 22.89 27.17
CA GLY A 389 10.30 21.49 26.75
C GLY A 389 9.79 21.25 25.32
N LYS A 390 9.74 22.30 24.48
CA LYS A 390 9.50 22.16 23.04
C LYS A 390 10.79 21.75 22.34
N VAL A 391 10.69 20.80 21.42
CA VAL A 391 11.76 20.42 20.48
C VAL A 391 11.98 21.60 19.53
N ILE A 392 13.22 22.03 19.41
CA ILE A 392 13.65 23.18 18.58
C ILE A 392 14.80 22.83 17.62
N GLY A 393 15.19 21.56 17.59
CA GLY A 393 16.33 21.07 16.83
C GLY A 393 16.78 19.69 17.32
N GLY A 394 17.90 19.23 16.81
CA GLY A 394 18.48 17.93 17.11
C GLY A 394 19.68 17.60 16.24
N ARG A 395 20.40 16.53 16.55
CA ARG A 395 21.56 16.11 15.76
C ARG A 395 21.73 14.60 15.80
N TYR A 396 22.00 13.97 14.66
CA TYR A 396 22.22 12.53 14.64
C TYR A 396 23.58 12.18 15.24
N CYS A 397 23.59 11.15 16.08
CA CYS A 397 24.83 10.56 16.61
C CYS A 397 25.54 9.71 15.55
N THR A 398 24.85 9.42 14.45
CA THR A 398 25.28 8.56 13.34
C THR A 398 25.66 9.33 12.09
N ASP A 399 25.77 10.67 12.17
CA ASP A 399 26.18 11.55 11.06
C ASP A 399 27.50 11.08 10.43
N SER A 400 28.48 10.69 11.24
CA SER A 400 29.80 10.20 10.76
C SER A 400 29.74 8.91 9.94
N THR A 401 28.61 8.21 9.97
CA THR A 401 28.34 6.98 9.22
C THR A 401 27.22 7.14 8.20
N ASN A 402 26.76 8.37 7.95
CA ASN A 402 25.69 8.68 7.02
C ASN A 402 24.39 7.88 7.24
N SER A 403 24.07 7.59 8.49
CA SER A 403 22.85 6.85 8.85
C SER A 403 21.83 7.82 9.42
N HIS A 404 21.13 8.50 8.52
CA HIS A 404 20.02 9.41 8.77
C HIS A 404 19.05 9.35 7.59
N VAL A 405 17.86 9.92 7.76
CA VAL A 405 16.90 10.11 6.67
C VAL A 405 17.41 11.22 5.73
N ASP A 406 17.20 11.10 4.43
CA ASP A 406 17.52 12.20 3.50
C ASP A 406 16.41 13.25 3.51
N PHE A 407 15.19 12.82 3.15
CA PHE A 407 14.00 13.65 3.21
C PHE A 407 12.75 12.85 3.62
N LEU A 408 11.78 13.57 4.16
CA LEU A 408 10.44 13.06 4.45
C LEU A 408 9.42 13.75 3.56
N TRP A 409 8.38 13.04 3.17
CA TRP A 409 7.28 13.64 2.44
C TRP A 409 5.95 12.95 2.70
N SER A 410 4.86 13.69 2.46
CA SER A 410 3.51 13.17 2.63
C SER A 410 2.67 13.52 1.39
N PRO A 411 2.06 12.52 0.73
CA PRO A 411 1.22 12.76 -0.44
C PRO A 411 -0.07 13.50 -0.07
N THR A 412 -0.42 14.51 -0.85
CA THR A 412 -1.63 15.33 -0.66
C THR A 412 -2.70 15.06 -1.72
N SER A 413 -2.30 14.80 -2.96
CA SER A 413 -3.21 14.46 -4.06
C SER A 413 -2.48 13.88 -5.27
N THR A 414 -3.19 13.17 -6.14
CA THR A 414 -2.65 12.77 -7.45
C THR A 414 -2.87 13.84 -8.51
N ASN A 415 -1.87 14.02 -9.37
CA ASN A 415 -1.98 14.87 -10.55
C ASN A 415 -2.50 14.05 -11.74
N ARG A 416 -2.53 14.66 -12.92
CA ARG A 416 -2.75 13.90 -14.17
C ARG A 416 -1.60 12.89 -14.35
N PRO A 417 -1.87 11.63 -14.74
CA PRO A 417 -0.80 10.67 -15.04
C PRO A 417 0.17 11.21 -16.08
N ASN A 418 1.47 10.99 -15.86
CA ASN A 418 2.51 11.38 -16.82
C ASN A 418 2.38 10.60 -18.13
N ASN A 419 1.95 9.34 -18.08
CA ASN A 419 1.60 8.57 -19.25
C ASN A 419 0.30 9.12 -19.88
N PRO A 420 0.36 9.78 -21.05
CA PRO A 420 -0.81 10.41 -21.66
C PRO A 420 -1.84 9.40 -22.17
N GLY A 421 -1.44 8.14 -22.35
CA GLY A 421 -2.32 7.02 -22.70
C GLY A 421 -3.13 6.48 -21.53
N ILE A 422 -2.84 6.90 -20.29
CA ILE A 422 -3.56 6.47 -19.08
C ILE A 422 -4.51 7.58 -18.60
N ASN A 423 -5.77 7.19 -18.40
CA ASN A 423 -6.79 8.02 -17.77
C ASN A 423 -7.03 7.59 -16.31
N GLY A 424 -6.71 8.47 -15.37
CA GLY A 424 -6.86 8.22 -13.93
C GLY A 424 -8.29 7.88 -13.48
N ALA A 425 -9.33 8.35 -14.18
CA ALA A 425 -10.72 7.98 -13.87
C ALA A 425 -11.00 6.50 -14.17
N LYS A 426 -10.36 5.93 -15.21
CA LYS A 426 -10.46 4.49 -15.52
C LYS A 426 -9.69 3.64 -14.52
N ILE A 427 -8.61 4.15 -13.95
CA ILE A 427 -7.90 3.49 -12.85
C ILE A 427 -8.78 3.46 -11.60
N LYS A 428 -9.45 4.57 -11.26
CA LYS A 428 -10.44 4.60 -10.16
C LYS A 428 -11.59 3.61 -10.38
N GLU A 429 -12.05 3.44 -11.62
CA GLU A 429 -13.05 2.42 -11.99
C GLU A 429 -12.55 0.99 -11.73
N LEU A 430 -11.31 0.68 -12.13
CA LEU A 430 -10.67 -0.62 -11.86
C LEU A 430 -10.53 -0.89 -10.36
N ILE A 431 -10.03 0.10 -9.60
CA ILE A 431 -9.90 0.00 -8.14
C ILE A 431 -11.28 -0.31 -7.54
N ALA A 432 -12.28 0.52 -7.82
CA ALA A 432 -13.62 0.40 -7.25
C ALA A 432 -14.22 -1.00 -7.49
N LYS A 433 -14.10 -1.54 -8.70
CA LYS A 433 -14.56 -2.90 -9.04
C LYS A 433 -13.75 -3.98 -8.31
N SER A 434 -12.45 -3.78 -8.14
CA SER A 434 -11.58 -4.73 -7.44
C SER A 434 -11.86 -4.78 -5.94
N VAL A 435 -12.19 -3.64 -5.33
CA VAL A 435 -12.48 -3.52 -3.89
C VAL A 435 -13.99 -3.52 -3.57
N GLU A 436 -14.81 -3.81 -4.57
CA GLU A 436 -16.25 -3.95 -4.36
C GLU A 436 -16.49 -5.17 -3.46
N VAL A 437 -17.06 -4.91 -2.29
CA VAL A 437 -17.62 -5.97 -1.45
C VAL A 437 -18.78 -6.53 -2.24
N THR A 438 -18.62 -7.74 -2.77
CA THR A 438 -19.78 -8.53 -3.20
C THR A 438 -20.55 -8.90 -1.94
N GLY A 439 -21.39 -7.97 -1.49
CA GLY A 439 -22.18 -8.12 -0.28
C GLY A 439 -23.16 -9.27 -0.42
N GLY A 440 -23.26 -10.07 0.65
CA GLY A 440 -24.54 -10.69 0.99
C GLY A 440 -25.58 -9.57 1.04
N GLY A 441 -26.41 -9.49 0.01
CA GLY A 441 -27.35 -8.38 -0.20
C GLY A 441 -27.84 -8.31 -1.65
N GLY A 442 -28.60 -9.32 -2.08
CA GLY A 442 -29.57 -9.24 -3.18
C GLY A 442 -29.09 -8.76 -4.56
N GLY A 443 -28.40 -9.62 -5.32
CA GLY A 443 -28.08 -9.37 -6.73
C GLY A 443 -27.18 -10.44 -7.37
N THR A 444 -27.75 -11.61 -7.64
CA THR A 444 -27.23 -12.79 -8.39
C THR A 444 -25.86 -12.70 -9.09
N ASN A 445 -24.80 -13.16 -8.42
CA ASN A 445 -23.81 -14.06 -9.07
C ASN A 445 -24.40 -15.48 -8.94
N PRO A 446 -24.38 -16.36 -9.96
CA PRO A 446 -24.91 -17.70 -9.78
C PRO A 446 -24.09 -18.43 -8.69
N ALA A 447 -24.74 -18.67 -7.56
CA ALA A 447 -24.42 -19.60 -6.46
C ALA A 447 -22.94 -20.04 -6.30
N ARG A 448 -22.24 -19.53 -5.27
CA ARG A 448 -21.25 -20.35 -4.52
C ARG A 448 -21.90 -21.15 -3.41
N GLU A 449 -23.19 -20.89 -3.17
CA GLU A 449 -24.02 -21.59 -2.23
C GLU A 449 -25.19 -22.23 -2.96
N PHE A 450 -25.34 -23.54 -2.82
CA PHE A 450 -26.41 -24.31 -3.42
C PHE A 450 -27.18 -24.97 -2.30
N SER A 451 -28.50 -24.95 -2.34
CA SER A 451 -29.30 -25.52 -1.25
C SER A 451 -30.57 -26.17 -1.77
N ALA A 452 -31.12 -27.05 -0.95
CA ALA A 452 -32.45 -27.58 -1.12
C ALA A 452 -33.16 -27.60 0.24
N THR A 453 -34.44 -27.23 0.25
CA THR A 453 -35.33 -27.25 1.43
C THR A 453 -36.51 -28.20 1.19
N PRO A 454 -36.23 -29.50 0.98
CA PRO A 454 -37.21 -30.43 0.43
C PRO A 454 -38.36 -30.74 1.39
N ASN A 455 -38.18 -30.57 2.70
CA ASN A 455 -39.13 -31.01 3.73
C ASN A 455 -39.62 -32.44 3.50
N VAL A 456 -38.70 -33.34 3.15
CA VAL A 456 -39.03 -34.72 2.79
C VAL A 456 -38.88 -35.63 4.01
N SER A 457 -39.88 -36.48 4.23
CA SER A 457 -39.85 -37.48 5.30
C SER A 457 -38.74 -38.50 5.07
N ILE A 458 -38.04 -38.85 6.14
CA ILE A 458 -37.09 -39.96 6.15
C ILE A 458 -37.90 -41.23 6.43
N PRO A 459 -37.89 -42.24 5.54
CA PRO A 459 -38.58 -43.50 5.79
C PRO A 459 -37.93 -44.26 6.95
N ASP A 460 -38.75 -44.66 7.92
CA ASP A 460 -38.36 -45.44 9.11
C ASP A 460 -37.73 -46.80 8.73
N ASN A 461 -36.67 -47.18 9.46
CA ASN A 461 -35.89 -48.41 9.30
C ASN A 461 -35.62 -48.85 7.85
N ASN A 462 -35.29 -47.88 6.99
CA ASN A 462 -35.19 -48.10 5.56
C ASN A 462 -33.75 -48.01 5.06
N THR A 463 -33.20 -49.15 4.66
CA THR A 463 -31.83 -49.26 4.15
C THR A 463 -31.57 -48.48 2.87
N THR A 464 -32.59 -48.01 2.15
CA THR A 464 -32.47 -47.12 0.98
C THR A 464 -32.51 -45.64 1.38
N GLY A 465 -33.35 -45.30 2.37
CA GLY A 465 -33.56 -43.93 2.87
C GLY A 465 -34.05 -42.95 1.82
N VAL A 466 -33.80 -41.66 2.05
CA VAL A 466 -34.18 -40.55 1.15
C VAL A 466 -32.94 -39.85 0.60
N SER A 467 -33.01 -39.37 -0.65
CA SER A 467 -31.95 -38.57 -1.26
C SER A 467 -32.49 -37.21 -1.72
N VAL A 468 -31.73 -36.17 -1.43
CA VAL A 468 -32.07 -34.78 -1.75
C VAL A 468 -30.98 -34.24 -2.66
N ASP A 469 -31.36 -33.91 -3.89
CA ASP A 469 -30.43 -33.43 -4.91
C ASP A 469 -30.27 -31.90 -4.89
N VAL A 470 -29.03 -31.47 -5.04
CA VAL A 470 -28.59 -30.08 -5.11
C VAL A 470 -27.71 -29.94 -6.37
N PRO A 471 -28.25 -29.43 -7.49
CA PRO A 471 -27.47 -29.24 -8.71
C PRO A 471 -26.47 -28.09 -8.53
N VAL A 472 -25.19 -28.35 -8.85
CA VAL A 472 -24.09 -27.38 -8.72
C VAL A 472 -23.50 -27.10 -10.09
N THR A 473 -23.48 -25.83 -10.50
CA THR A 473 -22.95 -25.38 -11.80
C THR A 473 -22.27 -24.02 -11.65
N GLY A 474 -21.32 -23.69 -12.53
CA GLY A 474 -20.69 -22.36 -12.55
C GLY A 474 -19.50 -22.17 -11.61
N LEU A 475 -19.02 -23.26 -10.99
CA LEU A 475 -17.82 -23.24 -10.15
C LEU A 475 -16.55 -23.50 -10.98
N THR A 476 -15.47 -22.82 -10.63
CA THR A 476 -14.15 -22.98 -11.25
C THR A 476 -13.07 -23.06 -10.18
N GLY A 477 -12.03 -23.87 -10.42
CA GLY A 477 -10.90 -24.01 -9.52
C GLY A 477 -11.04 -25.17 -8.52
N SER A 478 -10.02 -25.30 -7.66
CA SER A 478 -10.00 -26.24 -6.54
C SER A 478 -10.64 -25.56 -5.33
N LEU A 479 -11.78 -26.07 -4.86
CA LEU A 479 -12.62 -25.42 -3.85
C LEU A 479 -12.82 -26.32 -2.65
N GLY A 480 -12.75 -25.76 -1.44
CA GLY A 480 -13.28 -26.42 -0.25
C GLY A 480 -14.81 -26.42 -0.27
N LEU A 481 -15.44 -27.27 0.54
CA LEU A 481 -16.91 -27.36 0.64
C LEU A 481 -17.35 -27.44 2.10
N SER A 482 -18.27 -26.57 2.50
CA SER A 482 -19.04 -26.68 3.73
C SER A 482 -20.45 -27.21 3.43
N VAL A 483 -20.89 -28.25 4.13
CA VAL A 483 -22.21 -28.87 4.02
C VAL A 483 -22.96 -28.66 5.32
N SER A 484 -23.94 -27.77 5.31
CA SER A 484 -24.86 -27.57 6.43
C SER A 484 -26.11 -28.38 6.22
N VAL A 485 -26.51 -29.16 7.23
CA VAL A 485 -27.76 -29.94 7.23
C VAL A 485 -28.64 -29.52 8.38
N ASP A 486 -29.95 -29.54 8.14
CA ASP A 486 -30.98 -29.43 9.15
C ASP A 486 -31.93 -30.61 8.95
N ILE A 487 -31.84 -31.57 9.86
CA ILE A 487 -32.62 -32.80 9.85
C ILE A 487 -33.31 -32.93 11.20
N THR A 488 -34.63 -32.95 11.21
CA THR A 488 -35.39 -33.24 12.42
C THR A 488 -35.51 -34.74 12.62
N HIS A 489 -35.21 -35.25 13.80
CA HIS A 489 -35.35 -36.67 14.17
C HIS A 489 -35.39 -36.80 15.69
N SER A 490 -36.23 -37.66 16.24
CA SER A 490 -36.29 -37.92 17.69
C SER A 490 -34.99 -38.56 18.22
N TYR A 491 -34.31 -39.37 17.40
CA TYR A 491 -33.04 -40.02 17.76
C TYR A 491 -32.01 -39.88 16.65
N ARG A 492 -31.11 -38.89 16.71
CA ARG A 492 -30.09 -38.71 15.66
C ARG A 492 -29.08 -39.87 15.59
N GLY A 493 -29.00 -40.67 16.65
CA GLY A 493 -28.21 -41.89 16.73
C GLY A 493 -28.59 -42.95 15.70
N ASP A 494 -29.77 -42.87 15.09
CA ASP A 494 -30.23 -43.86 14.12
C ASP A 494 -29.91 -43.46 12.68
N LEU A 495 -29.47 -42.21 12.49
CA LEU A 495 -29.23 -41.63 11.19
C LEU A 495 -27.86 -42.00 10.61
N VAL A 496 -27.83 -42.37 9.34
CA VAL A 496 -26.63 -42.38 8.50
C VAL A 496 -26.80 -41.34 7.39
N VAL A 497 -25.92 -40.35 7.39
CA VAL A 497 -25.94 -39.22 6.44
C VAL A 497 -24.71 -39.27 5.55
N ALA A 498 -24.93 -39.35 4.25
CA ALA A 498 -23.90 -39.42 3.24
C ALA A 498 -24.05 -38.28 2.23
N LEU A 499 -22.93 -37.66 1.88
CA LEU A 499 -22.82 -36.75 0.75
C LEU A 499 -22.34 -37.53 -0.48
N LEU A 500 -23.08 -37.43 -1.57
CA LEU A 500 -22.76 -38.03 -2.85
C LEU A 500 -22.54 -36.93 -3.89
N LYS A 501 -21.72 -37.24 -4.90
CA LYS A 501 -21.57 -36.44 -6.11
C LYS A 501 -21.72 -37.34 -7.32
N ASP A 502 -22.65 -37.00 -8.21
CA ASP A 502 -22.97 -37.73 -9.43
C ASP A 502 -23.25 -39.22 -9.15
N GLY A 503 -23.89 -39.51 -8.00
CA GLY A 503 -24.20 -40.86 -7.53
C GLY A 503 -23.07 -41.60 -6.79
N ALA A 504 -21.85 -41.08 -6.80
CA ALA A 504 -20.72 -41.65 -6.07
C ALA A 504 -20.61 -41.08 -4.65
N LEU A 505 -20.31 -41.93 -3.65
CA LEU A 505 -20.09 -41.49 -2.28
C LEU A 505 -18.86 -40.58 -2.20
N LYS A 506 -19.03 -39.37 -1.64
CA LYS A 506 -17.94 -38.44 -1.37
C LYS A 506 -17.51 -38.45 0.09
N LYS A 507 -18.46 -38.40 1.01
CA LYS A 507 -18.16 -38.42 2.45
C LYS A 507 -19.36 -38.91 3.23
N THR A 508 -19.13 -39.76 4.22
CA THR A 508 -20.12 -40.01 5.27
C THR A 508 -20.01 -38.88 6.28
N LEU A 509 -21.05 -38.06 6.38
CA LEU A 509 -21.09 -36.89 7.25
C LEU A 509 -21.47 -37.29 8.68
N HIS A 510 -22.40 -38.23 8.83
CA HIS A 510 -22.88 -38.74 10.11
C HIS A 510 -23.11 -40.25 10.01
N ASN A 511 -22.76 -41.00 11.05
CA ASN A 511 -22.80 -42.47 11.01
C ASN A 511 -23.27 -43.06 12.35
N ALA A 512 -24.57 -42.93 12.61
CA ALA A 512 -25.24 -43.51 13.76
C ALA A 512 -24.59 -43.14 15.12
N THR A 513 -24.18 -41.88 15.26
CA THR A 513 -23.56 -41.36 16.50
C THR A 513 -24.48 -40.37 17.20
N GLY A 514 -24.20 -40.11 18.48
CA GLY A 514 -24.96 -39.11 19.26
C GLY A 514 -26.13 -39.65 20.06
N GLY A 515 -26.41 -40.96 20.01
CA GLY A 515 -27.37 -41.65 20.89
C GLY A 515 -28.78 -41.08 20.81
N SER A 516 -29.42 -40.92 21.97
CA SER A 516 -30.80 -40.44 22.12
C SER A 516 -30.96 -38.92 22.04
N ALA A 517 -30.05 -38.22 21.38
CA ALA A 517 -30.18 -36.78 21.18
C ALA A 517 -31.01 -36.52 19.92
N ASP A 518 -31.95 -35.61 20.04
CA ASP A 518 -32.78 -35.14 18.94
C ASP A 518 -31.94 -34.38 17.91
N ASP A 519 -32.43 -34.40 16.68
CA ASP A 519 -32.04 -33.58 15.53
C ASP A 519 -30.55 -33.61 15.11
N LEU A 520 -30.32 -33.37 13.83
CA LEU A 520 -28.98 -33.14 13.29
C LEU A 520 -28.94 -31.80 12.56
N VAL A 521 -28.60 -30.77 13.33
CA VAL A 521 -28.31 -29.42 12.83
C VAL A 521 -26.80 -29.18 12.93
N GLN A 522 -26.08 -29.43 11.83
CA GLN A 522 -24.63 -29.41 11.85
C GLN A 522 -24.04 -28.99 10.50
N THR A 523 -22.86 -28.36 10.55
CA THR A 523 -22.05 -28.08 9.36
C THR A 523 -20.82 -28.99 9.33
N PHE A 524 -20.59 -29.62 8.18
CA PHE A 524 -19.44 -30.48 7.91
C PHE A 524 -18.55 -29.84 6.86
N THR A 525 -17.24 -30.07 6.93
CA THR A 525 -16.28 -29.53 5.96
C THR A 525 -15.58 -30.63 5.18
N LEU A 526 -15.31 -30.33 3.91
CA LEU A 526 -14.49 -31.11 2.99
C LEU A 526 -13.38 -30.19 2.47
N SER A 527 -12.15 -30.68 2.51
CA SER A 527 -11.02 -30.07 1.83
C SER A 527 -11.19 -30.13 0.31
N ALA A 528 -10.46 -29.29 -0.41
CA ALA A 528 -10.51 -29.29 -1.86
C ALA A 528 -10.06 -30.63 -2.49
N ALA A 529 -9.18 -31.37 -1.80
CA ALA A 529 -8.79 -32.72 -2.19
C ALA A 529 -9.96 -33.73 -2.07
N GLU A 530 -10.79 -33.64 -1.03
CA GLU A 530 -11.98 -34.48 -0.85
C GLU A 530 -13.09 -34.14 -1.84
N VAL A 531 -13.20 -32.87 -2.24
CA VAL A 531 -14.14 -32.43 -3.30
C VAL A 531 -13.70 -32.98 -4.67
N GLY A 532 -12.39 -32.87 -4.96
CA GLY A 532 -11.78 -33.28 -6.23
C GLY A 532 -11.80 -32.17 -7.29
N SER A 533 -11.22 -32.46 -8.46
CA SER A 533 -10.97 -31.48 -9.52
C SER A 533 -12.21 -30.92 -10.23
N ALA A 534 -13.40 -31.49 -9.99
CA ALA A 534 -14.65 -31.06 -10.59
C ALA A 534 -15.71 -30.87 -9.52
N ALA A 535 -15.98 -29.62 -9.13
CA ALA A 535 -17.03 -29.26 -8.17
C ALA A 535 -18.43 -29.23 -8.79
N ASN A 536 -18.54 -28.88 -10.08
CA ASN A 536 -19.81 -28.90 -10.82
C ASN A 536 -20.32 -30.34 -10.99
N GLY A 537 -21.63 -30.53 -10.86
CA GLY A 537 -22.30 -31.83 -10.93
C GLY A 537 -23.54 -31.88 -10.03
N ARG A 538 -24.18 -33.05 -9.96
CA ARG A 538 -25.28 -33.29 -9.03
C ARG A 538 -24.72 -33.70 -7.68
N TRP A 539 -24.93 -32.89 -6.66
CA TRP A 539 -24.65 -33.29 -5.29
C TRP A 539 -25.92 -33.82 -4.65
N SER A 540 -25.81 -34.84 -3.82
CA SER A 540 -26.97 -35.44 -3.14
C SER A 540 -26.67 -35.66 -1.66
N LEU A 541 -27.57 -35.23 -0.79
CA LEU A 541 -27.58 -35.64 0.61
C LEU A 541 -28.47 -36.88 0.72
N ARG A 542 -27.88 -38.02 1.05
CA ARG A 542 -28.62 -39.25 1.33
C ARG A 542 -28.70 -39.46 2.83
N VAL A 543 -29.93 -39.57 3.34
CA VAL A 543 -30.21 -39.77 4.77
C VAL A 543 -30.99 -41.07 4.92
N LYS A 544 -30.50 -41.95 5.80
CA LYS A 544 -31.14 -43.22 6.13
C LYS A 544 -31.37 -43.28 7.62
N ASP A 545 -32.57 -43.72 7.99
CA ASP A 545 -32.83 -44.23 9.33
C ASP A 545 -32.55 -45.74 9.35
N THR A 546 -31.89 -46.19 10.41
CA THR A 546 -31.43 -47.58 10.59
C THR A 546 -32.02 -48.25 11.83
N ALA A 547 -32.86 -47.57 12.59
CA ALA A 547 -33.66 -48.12 13.67
C ALA A 547 -35.15 -48.04 13.31
N ALA A 548 -36.01 -48.67 14.12
CA ALA A 548 -37.46 -48.67 13.95
C ALA A 548 -38.13 -47.71 14.95
N ASP A 549 -39.36 -47.30 14.65
CA ASP A 549 -40.29 -46.52 15.51
C ASP A 549 -40.05 -45.00 15.54
N ASP A 550 -38.91 -44.53 15.05
CA ASP A 550 -38.59 -43.11 14.93
C ASP A 550 -38.74 -42.63 13.48
N VAL A 551 -39.15 -41.37 13.29
CA VAL A 551 -39.26 -40.77 11.95
C VAL A 551 -38.72 -39.36 11.98
N GLY A 552 -38.09 -38.97 10.87
CA GLY A 552 -37.56 -37.62 10.70
C GLY A 552 -37.92 -36.96 9.39
N THR A 553 -37.36 -35.76 9.20
CA THR A 553 -37.55 -34.97 8.00
C THR A 553 -36.27 -34.24 7.67
N VAL A 554 -35.83 -34.30 6.41
CA VAL A 554 -34.76 -33.42 5.92
C VAL A 554 -35.38 -32.05 5.64
N LYS A 555 -35.09 -31.07 6.51
CA LYS A 555 -35.60 -29.71 6.39
C LYS A 555 -34.78 -28.92 5.40
N SER A 556 -33.45 -28.97 5.52
CA SER A 556 -32.56 -28.30 4.58
C SER A 556 -31.20 -28.97 4.41
N VAL A 557 -30.60 -28.72 3.25
CA VAL A 557 -29.18 -28.95 2.97
C VAL A 557 -28.64 -27.73 2.23
N LYS A 558 -27.47 -27.26 2.62
CA LYS A 558 -26.74 -26.16 1.99
C LYS A 558 -25.29 -26.55 1.75
N LEU A 559 -24.82 -26.33 0.53
CA LEU A 559 -23.47 -26.56 0.04
C LEU A 559 -22.83 -25.21 -0.24
N SER A 560 -21.80 -24.84 0.52
CA SER A 560 -21.04 -23.60 0.34
C SER A 560 -19.63 -23.91 -0.12
N PHE A 561 -19.30 -23.56 -1.36
CA PHE A 561 -17.98 -23.76 -1.96
C PHE A 561 -17.09 -22.53 -1.74
N GLN A 562 -15.86 -22.75 -1.27
CA GLN A 562 -14.91 -21.69 -0.90
C GLN A 562 -13.58 -21.82 -1.64
#